data_AF-A0AAC9WK01-F1
#
_entry.id   AF-A0AAC9WK01-F1
#
_cell.length_a   1.000
_cell.length_b   1.000
_cell.length_c   1.000
_cell.angle_alpha   90.00
_cell.angle_beta   90.00
_cell.angle_gamma   90.00
#
_symmetry.space_group_name_H-M   'P 1'
#
loop_
_entity.id
_entity.type
_entity.pdbx_description
1 polymer ?
#
loop_
_entity_poly.entity_id
_entity_poly.type
_entity_poly.pdbx_seq_one_letter_code
_entity_poly.pdbx_strand_id
1 'polypeptide(L)' 'MLHTYNEAIEDLNLKRTLLNVIKHEIPNKKMTVSHYEITPSKQQLCIQNNQTHQKYCYSKTGVQPH' A
#
# COMPACT_ATOMS: atom_id res chain seq x y z
N MET A 1 23.64 -2.20 14.75
CA MET A 1 22.47 -2.24 15.64
C MET A 1 21.45 -1.13 15.33
N LEU A 2 21.84 0.05 14.84
CA LEU A 2 20.90 1.10 14.37
C LEU A 2 20.15 0.71 13.08
N HIS A 3 20.81 -0.04 12.18
CA HIS A 3 20.25 -0.47 10.88
C HIS A 3 18.98 -1.33 11.03
N THR A 4 19.04 -2.32 11.92
CA THR A 4 17.93 -3.23 12.22
C THR A 4 16.72 -2.52 12.85
N TYR A 5 16.94 -1.40 13.55
CA TYR A 5 15.85 -0.59 14.10
C TYR A 5 15.13 0.20 13.00
N ASN A 6 15.88 0.83 12.09
CA ASN A 6 15.30 1.57 10.97
C ASN A 6 14.52 0.64 10.02
N GLU A 7 15.06 -0.54 9.72
CA GLU A 7 14.37 -1.58 8.94
C GLU A 7 13.05 -2.01 9.61
N ALA A 8 13.06 -2.24 10.93
CA ALA A 8 11.85 -2.58 11.66
C ALA A 8 10.80 -1.46 11.63
N ILE A 9 11.22 -0.20 11.65
CA ILE A 9 10.33 0.97 11.51
C ILE A 9 9.73 1.04 10.10
N GLU A 10 10.51 0.83 9.05
CA GLU A 10 10.01 0.81 7.67
C GLU A 10 8.99 -0.30 7.46
N ASP A 11 9.27 -1.49 8.00
CA ASP A 11 8.40 -2.65 7.91
C ASP A 11 7.08 -2.44 8.66
N LEU A 12 7.13 -1.79 9.84
CA LEU A 12 5.94 -1.39 10.60
C LEU A 12 5.11 -0.35 9.85
N ASN A 13 5.76 0.65 9.23
CA ASN A 13 5.09 1.67 8.44
C ASN A 13 4.37 1.06 7.23
N LEU A 14 5.02 0.13 6.55
CA LEU A 14 4.44 -0.60 5.42
C LEU A 14 3.17 -1.36 5.83
N LYS A 15 3.22 -2.10 6.95
CA LYS A 15 2.07 -2.84 7.51
C LYS A 15 0.90 -1.91 7.85
N ARG A 16 1.19 -0.72 8.39
CA ARG A 16 0.15 0.30 8.66
C ARG A 16 -0.50 0.82 7.38
N THR A 17 0.28 1.11 6.35
CA THR A 17 -0.24 1.55 5.05
C THR A 17 -1.15 0.49 4.43
N LEU A 18 -0.73 -0.78 4.43
CA LEU A 18 -1.55 -1.92 4.00
C LEU A 18 -2.89 -1.98 4.75
N LEU A 19 -2.85 -1.87 6.08
CA LEU A 19 -4.03 -1.96 6.91
C LEU A 19 -5.01 -0.80 6.63
N ASN A 20 -4.50 0.40 6.38
CA ASN A 20 -5.30 1.57 6.04
C ASN A 20 -6.00 1.40 4.68
N VAL A 21 -5.27 0.95 3.65
CA VAL A 21 -5.81 0.68 2.32
C VAL A 21 -6.90 -0.41 2.38
N ILE A 22 -6.66 -1.49 3.12
CA ILE A 22 -7.65 -2.57 3.28
C ILE A 22 -8.91 -2.10 4.00
N LYS A 23 -8.77 -1.29 5.06
CA LYS A 23 -9.91 -0.86 5.87
C LYS A 23 -10.72 0.29 5.26
N HIS A 24 -10.07 1.20 4.53
CA HIS A 24 -10.72 2.44 4.10
C HIS A 24 -10.85 2.53 2.59
N GLU A 25 -9.78 2.27 1.84
CA GLU A 25 -9.78 2.49 0.38
C GLU A 25 -10.55 1.41 -0.38
N ILE A 26 -10.30 0.12 -0.06
CA ILE A 26 -10.97 -1.01 -0.74
C ILE A 26 -12.50 -0.95 -0.55
N PRO A 27 -13.05 -0.76 0.66
CA PRO A 27 -14.50 -0.70 0.86
C PRO A 27 -15.12 0.55 0.24
N ASN A 28 -14.48 1.71 0.37
CA ASN A 28 -14.98 2.97 -0.22
C ASN A 28 -15.08 2.88 -1.74
N LYS A 29 -14.09 2.25 -2.39
CA LYS A 29 -14.09 2.07 -3.85
C LYS A 29 -14.84 0.81 -4.31
N LYS A 30 -15.41 0.02 -3.40
CA LYS A 30 -16.02 -1.28 -3.66
C LYS A 30 -15.14 -2.18 -4.55
N MET A 31 -13.84 -2.14 -4.31
CA MET A 31 -12.86 -2.81 -5.15
C MET A 31 -12.69 -4.28 -4.75
N THR A 32 -12.62 -5.16 -5.75
CA THR A 32 -12.11 -6.52 -5.55
C THR A 32 -10.64 -6.54 -5.95
N VAL A 33 -9.74 -6.84 -5.03
CA VAL A 33 -8.30 -6.85 -5.31
C VAL A 33 -7.88 -8.21 -5.86
N SER A 34 -7.27 -8.24 -7.05
CA SER A 34 -6.71 -9.45 -7.65
C SER A 34 -5.22 -9.62 -7.38
N HIS A 35 -4.50 -8.50 -7.28
CA HIS A 35 -3.05 -8.49 -7.10
C HIS A 35 -2.62 -7.28 -6.28
N TYR A 36 -1.52 -7.42 -5.52
CA TYR A 36 -0.88 -6.32 -4.83
C TYR A 36 0.65 -6.40 -4.94
N GLU A 37 1.29 -5.24 -5.03
CA GLU A 37 2.74 -5.11 -5.03
C GLU A 37 3.17 -4.12 -3.95
N ILE A 38 4.23 -4.49 -3.24
CA ILE A 38 4.83 -3.70 -2.18
C ILE A 38 6.19 -3.24 -2.69
N THR A 39 6.44 -1.94 -2.65
CA THR A 39 7.76 -1.36 -2.90
C THR A 39 8.29 -0.72 -1.62
N PRO A 40 9.10 -1.44 -0.82
CA PRO A 40 9.58 -0.97 0.49
C PRO A 40 10.36 0.33 0.41
N SER A 41 11.27 0.45 -0.57
CA SER A 41 12.10 1.65 -0.78
C SER A 41 11.32 2.93 -1.06
N LYS A 42 10.09 2.80 -1.57
CA LYS A 42 9.16 3.92 -1.81
C LYS A 42 8.05 4.00 -0.77
N GLN A 43 8.04 3.10 0.21
CA GLN A 43 6.95 2.91 1.18
C GLN A 43 5.58 2.92 0.50
N GLN A 44 5.48 2.20 -0.62
CA GLN A 44 4.34 2.24 -1.53
C GLN A 44 3.70 0.86 -1.64
N LEU A 45 2.37 0.85 -1.65
CA LEU A 45 1.52 -0.30 -1.94
C LEU A 45 0.73 -0.01 -3.21
N CYS A 46 0.86 -0.85 -4.22
CA CYS A 46 -0.03 -0.83 -5.37
C CYS A 46 -1.00 -2.02 -5.30
N ILE A 47 -2.26 -1.78 -5.61
CA ILE A 47 -3.29 -2.81 -5.72
C ILE A 47 -3.91 -2.75 -7.10
N GLN A 48 -4.25 -3.91 -7.65
CA GLN A 48 -4.95 -4.02 -8.93
C GLN A 48 -6.41 -4.40 -8.67
N ASN A 49 -7.32 -3.62 -9.24
CA ASN A 49 -8.74 -3.95 -9.28
C ASN A 49 -8.96 -5.10 -10.25
N ASN A 50 -9.58 -6.17 -9.78
CA ASN A 50 -9.93 -7.34 -10.59
C ASN A 50 -11.00 -7.03 -11.65
N GLN A 51 -11.92 -6.10 -11.35
CA GLN A 51 -13.06 -5.79 -12.23
C GLN A 51 -12.67 -4.86 -13.37
N THR A 52 -11.87 -3.83 -13.07
CA THR A 52 -11.51 -2.78 -14.03
C THR A 52 -10.09 -2.91 -14.55
N HIS A 53 -9.30 -3.85 -14.02
CA HIS A 53 -7.86 -3.96 -14.24
C HIS A 53 -7.04 -2.71 -13.89
N GLN A 54 -7.66 -1.70 -13.25
CA GLN A 54 -6.98 -0.46 -12.85
C GLN A 54 -6.06 -0.72 -11.67
N LYS A 55 -4.84 -0.16 -11.75
CA LYS A 55 -3.84 -0.21 -10.68
C LYS A 55 -3.90 1.10 -9.88
N TYR A 56 -3.96 0.98 -8.56
CA TYR A 56 -3.95 2.12 -7.63
C TYR A 56 -2.75 1.99 -6.71
N CYS A 57 -1.94 3.04 -6.63
CA CYS A 57 -0.76 3.06 -5.79
C CYS A 57 -0.92 4.06 -4.64
N TYR A 58 -0.63 3.59 -3.43
CA TYR A 58 -0.76 4.32 -2.17
C TYR A 58 0.62 4.41 -1.54
N SER A 59 1.17 5.61 -1.44
CA SER A 59 2.40 5.89 -0.68
C SER A 59 2.06 6.66 0.60
N LYS A 60 2.97 6.61 1.58
CA LYS A 60 2.83 7.36 2.84
C LYS A 60 2.71 8.88 2.64
N THR A 61 3.19 9.40 1.50
CA THR A 61 3.10 10.82 1.11
C THR A 61 1.74 11.25 0.55
N GLY A 62 0.75 10.37 0.52
CA GLY A 62 -0.57 10.64 -0.02
C GLY A 62 -0.78 9.98 -1.39
N VAL A 63 -2.06 9.84 -1.77
CA VAL A 63 -2.46 9.24 -3.06
C VAL A 63 -1.91 10.11 -4.19
N GLN A 64 -0.91 9.61 -4.91
CA GLN A 64 -0.55 10.20 -6.20
C GLN A 64 -1.39 9.51 -7.27
N PRO A 65 -2.33 10.23 -7.94
CA PRO A 65 -2.93 9.71 -9.15
C PRO A 65 -1.84 9.58 -10.20
N HIS A 66 -1.85 8.47 -10.91
CA HIS A 66 -1.01 8.24 -12.08
C HIS A 66 -1.89 8.21 -13.34
#